data_AF-A4F8F7-F1
#
_entry.id   AF-A4F8F7-F1
#
_cell.length_a   1.000
_cell.length_b   1.000
_cell.length_c   1.000
_cell.angle_alpha   90.00
_cell.angle_beta   90.00
_cell.angle_gamma   90.00
#
_symmetry.space_group_name_H-M   'P 1'
#
loop_
_entity.id
_entity.type
_entity.pdbx_description
1 polymer ?
#
loop_
_entity_poly.entity_id
_entity_poly.type
_entity_poly.pdbx_seq_one_letter_code
_entity_poly.pdbx_strand_id
1 'polypeptide(L)'
;MTGTGTPRTIQAEFEIDSWEEVPYHEPDEGPKLTRIVIRKTYRGALEGTGVVEVLTAQGTKGSGYVASEHIHASLDGRRGTFVIQHGGLADGKTKALSAL
;
A
#
# COMPACT_ATOMS: atom_id res chain seq x y z
N MET A 1 -6.44 23.58 -14.41
CA MET A 1 -5.73 22.82 -15.46
C MET A 1 -6.44 21.49 -15.64
N THR A 2 -7.49 21.44 -16.45
CA THR A 2 -8.31 20.23 -16.65
C THR A 2 -7.79 19.46 -17.84
N GLY A 3 -7.01 18.41 -17.59
CA GLY A 3 -6.59 17.48 -18.64
C GLY A 3 -7.79 16.66 -19.10
N THR A 4 -8.25 16.89 -20.33
CA THR A 4 -9.31 16.13 -21.01
C THR A 4 -8.76 14.82 -21.59
N GLY A 5 -8.23 13.96 -20.73
CA GLY A 5 -7.80 12.60 -21.12
C GLY A 5 -8.89 11.58 -20.82
N THR A 6 -9.17 10.67 -21.77
CA THR A 6 -9.98 9.49 -21.49
C THR A 6 -9.34 8.68 -20.35
N PRO A 7 -10.10 8.28 -19.31
CA PRO A 7 -9.59 7.40 -18.26
C PRO A 7 -8.97 6.14 -18.88
N ARG A 8 -7.81 5.72 -18.36
CA ARG A 8 -7.15 4.48 -18.77
C ARG A 8 -6.95 3.60 -17.54
N THR A 9 -7.25 2.32 -17.72
CA THR A 9 -6.93 1.28 -16.74
C THR A 9 -5.60 0.66 -17.14
N ILE A 10 -4.72 0.49 -16.18
CA ILE A 10 -3.45 -0.20 -16.34
C ILE A 10 -3.41 -1.41 -15.41
N GLN A 11 -2.72 -2.46 -15.83
CA GLN A 11 -2.37 -3.58 -14.97
C GLN A 11 -0.84 -3.59 -14.84
N ALA A 12 -0.36 -3.71 -13.61
CA ALA A 12 1.04 -3.83 -13.31
C ALA A 12 1.22 -4.90 -12.23
N GLU A 13 2.26 -5.69 -12.38
CA GLU A 13 2.67 -6.65 -11.36
C GLU A 13 3.64 -5.98 -10.41
N PHE A 14 3.66 -6.42 -9.16
CA PHE A 14 4.65 -5.99 -8.19
C PHE A 14 5.17 -7.14 -7.34
N GLU A 15 6.42 -7.01 -6.92
CA GLU A 15 7.08 -7.87 -5.94
C GLU A 15 7.28 -7.07 -4.64
N ILE A 16 7.15 -7.71 -3.48
CA ILE A 16 7.52 -7.12 -2.19
C ILE A 16 8.98 -7.47 -1.91
N ASP A 17 9.84 -6.46 -1.91
CA ASP A 17 11.27 -6.59 -1.71
C ASP A 17 11.62 -6.64 -0.22
N SER A 18 10.92 -5.86 0.61
CA SER A 18 11.10 -5.87 2.07
C SER A 18 9.80 -5.52 2.80
N TRP A 19 9.71 -6.02 4.04
CA TRP A 19 8.60 -5.77 4.96
C TRP A 19 9.16 -5.54 6.37
N GLU A 20 9.10 -4.30 6.84
CA GLU A 20 9.66 -3.89 8.12
C GLU A 20 8.53 -3.40 9.03
N GLU A 21 8.05 -4.26 9.94
CA GLU A 21 6.96 -3.95 10.86
C GLU A 21 7.49 -3.59 12.25
N VAL A 22 7.02 -2.45 12.78
CA VAL A 22 7.35 -1.96 14.12
C VAL A 22 6.05 -1.63 14.87
N PRO A 23 5.74 -2.29 15.99
CA PRO A 23 4.64 -1.86 16.84
C PRO A 23 4.94 -0.51 17.48
N TYR A 24 3.93 0.35 17.58
CA TYR A 24 4.03 1.63 18.30
C TYR A 24 3.03 1.76 19.45
N HIS A 25 2.06 0.84 19.55
CA HIS A 25 1.12 0.76 20.65
C HIS A 25 0.63 -0.68 20.84
N GLU A 26 0.86 -1.23 22.03
CA GLU A 26 0.51 -2.62 22.39
C GLU A 26 -0.18 -2.62 23.76
N PRO A 27 -1.49 -2.32 23.81
CA PRO A 27 -2.24 -2.34 25.07
C PRO A 27 -2.47 -3.77 25.57
N ASP A 28 -2.65 -3.95 26.88
CA ASP A 28 -3.01 -5.24 27.48
C ASP A 28 -4.33 -5.79 26.93
N GLU A 29 -5.26 -4.89 26.58
CA GLU A 29 -6.55 -5.19 25.96
C GLU A 29 -6.73 -4.40 24.66
N GLY A 30 -7.22 -5.07 23.61
CA GLY A 30 -7.56 -4.44 22.34
C GLY A 30 -6.51 -4.67 21.23
N PRO A 31 -6.67 -4.02 20.07
CA PRO A 31 -5.80 -4.24 18.92
C PRO A 31 -4.43 -3.55 19.08
N LYS A 32 -3.36 -4.25 18.72
CA LYS A 32 -2.04 -3.62 18.54
C LYS A 32 -2.08 -2.68 17.34
N LEU A 33 -1.30 -1.61 17.42
CA LEU A 33 -1.07 -0.70 16.31
C LEU A 33 0.37 -0.78 15.84
N THR A 34 0.56 -0.93 14.52
CA THR A 34 1.90 -1.09 13.93
C THR A 34 2.12 -0.13 12.78
N ARG A 35 3.38 0.26 12.60
CA ARG A 35 3.89 0.97 11.43
C ARG A 35 4.68 -0.02 10.60
N ILE A 36 4.43 -0.06 9.29
CA ILE A 36 5.12 -0.96 8.38
C ILE A 36 5.73 -0.14 7.25
N VAL A 37 7.01 -0.38 6.96
CA VAL A 37 7.65 0.09 5.73
C VAL A 37 7.75 -1.10 4.78
N ILE A 38 7.13 -0.98 3.61
CA ILE A 38 7.20 -2.01 2.56
C ILE A 38 7.89 -1.40 1.35
N ARG A 39 8.81 -2.14 0.75
CA ARG A 39 9.46 -1.78 -0.51
C ARG A 39 8.97 -2.70 -1.59
N LYS A 40 8.66 -2.13 -2.76
CA LYS A 40 8.13 -2.88 -3.90
C LYS A 40 8.89 -2.57 -5.17
N THR A 41 8.97 -3.57 -6.05
CA THR A 41 9.40 -3.42 -7.44
C THR A 41 8.22 -3.71 -8.36
N TYR A 42 7.88 -2.74 -9.22
CA TYR A 42 6.81 -2.83 -10.20
C TYR A 42 7.35 -3.23 -11.58
N ARG A 43 6.60 -4.07 -12.31
CA ARG A 43 6.93 -4.54 -13.67
C ARG A 43 5.72 -4.38 -14.61
N GLY A 44 6.01 -4.20 -15.89
CA GLY A 44 5.01 -4.08 -16.96
C GLY A 44 4.66 -2.63 -17.29
N ALA A 45 3.36 -2.30 -17.36
CA ALA A 45 2.91 -0.96 -17.74
C ALA A 45 3.36 0.14 -16.77
N LEU A 46 3.55 -0.22 -15.50
CA LEU A 46 4.25 0.57 -14.50
C LEU A 46 5.55 -0.15 -14.15
N GLU A 47 6.68 0.46 -14.48
CA GLU A 47 8.01 -0.12 -14.22
C GLU A 47 8.80 0.82 -13.31
N GLY A 48 9.23 0.34 -12.15
CA GLY A 48 9.94 1.14 -11.17
C GLY A 48 9.83 0.60 -9.75
N THR A 49 9.94 1.47 -8.75
CA THR A 49 9.94 1.08 -7.34
C THR A 49 8.95 1.89 -6.52
N GLY A 50 8.36 1.27 -5.50
CA GLY A 50 7.51 1.89 -4.50
C GLY A 50 8.09 1.76 -3.11
N VAL A 51 7.93 2.81 -2.29
CA VAL A 51 8.11 2.75 -0.84
C VAL A 51 6.80 3.16 -0.21
N VAL A 52 6.20 2.27 0.57
CA VAL A 52 4.94 2.52 1.26
C VAL A 52 5.15 2.50 2.76
N GLU A 53 4.59 3.52 3.41
CA GLU A 53 4.42 3.54 4.86
C GLU A 53 2.97 3.21 5.19
N VAL A 54 2.78 2.21 6.03
CA VAL A 54 1.48 1.69 6.44
C VAL A 54 1.30 1.88 7.93
N LEU A 55 0.12 2.34 8.35
CA LEU A 55 -0.33 2.25 9.74
C LEU A 55 -1.45 1.22 9.81
N THR A 56 -1.32 0.23 10.70
CA THR A 56 -2.29 -0.84 10.87
C THR A 56 -2.91 -0.84 12.27
N ALA A 57 -4.14 -1.33 12.35
CA ALA A 57 -4.79 -1.78 13.58
C ALA A 57 -5.19 -3.25 13.41
N GLN A 58 -4.66 -4.13 14.25
CA GLN A 58 -4.84 -5.59 14.11
C GLN A 58 -5.64 -6.14 15.29
N GLY A 59 -6.93 -6.41 15.07
CA GLY A 59 -7.83 -6.97 16.08
C GLY A 59 -8.44 -8.30 15.64
N THR A 60 -8.89 -9.11 16.61
CA THR A 60 -9.52 -10.41 16.36
C THR A 60 -10.91 -10.31 15.76
N LYS A 61 -11.61 -9.19 15.99
CA LYS A 61 -12.95 -8.91 15.44
C LYS A 61 -12.92 -8.11 14.13
N GLY A 62 -11.74 -7.65 13.73
CA GLY A 62 -11.54 -6.86 12.52
C GLY A 62 -10.17 -6.17 12.54
N SER A 63 -9.70 -5.82 11.36
CA SER A 63 -8.43 -5.12 11.18
C SER A 63 -8.57 -4.04 10.12
N GLY A 64 -7.62 -3.11 10.10
CA GLY A 64 -7.60 -2.06 9.10
C GLY A 64 -6.22 -1.48 8.91
N TYR A 65 -6.05 -0.79 7.79
CA TYR A 65 -4.85 -0.01 7.52
C TYR A 65 -5.13 1.23 6.67
N VAL A 66 -4.21 2.19 6.79
CA VAL A 66 -4.06 3.33 5.89
C VAL A 66 -2.60 3.41 5.47
N ALA A 67 -2.34 3.83 4.24
CA ALA A 67 -0.97 3.94 3.75
C ALA A 67 -0.80 5.02 2.70
N SER A 68 0.43 5.54 2.66
CA SER A 68 0.94 6.43 1.62
C SER A 68 2.10 5.73 0.92
N GLU A 69 1.98 5.56 -0.39
CA GLU A 69 3.01 4.94 -1.22
C GLU A 69 3.60 5.94 -2.19
N HIS A 70 4.91 6.20 -2.08
CA HIS A 70 5.65 7.01 -3.03
C HIS A 70 6.26 6.12 -4.11
N ILE A 71 5.84 6.33 -5.35
CA ILE A 71 6.27 5.55 -6.51
C ILE A 71 7.23 6.40 -7.36
N HIS A 72 8.36 5.81 -7.71
CA HIS A 72 9.29 6.32 -8.71
C HIS A 72 9.35 5.33 -9.88
N ALA A 73 8.73 5.70 -11.00
CA ALA A 73 8.48 4.76 -12.09
C ALA A 73 8.33 5.43 -13.46
N SER A 74 8.36 4.58 -14.49
CA SER A 74 7.89 4.88 -15.83
C SER A 74 6.47 4.32 -16.00
N LEU A 75 5.54 5.16 -16.45
CA LEU A 75 4.18 4.76 -16.80
C LEU A 75 3.93 5.15 -18.26
N ASP A 76 3.68 4.17 -19.13
CA ASP A 76 3.52 4.37 -20.57
C ASP A 76 4.67 5.23 -21.18
N GLY A 77 5.91 4.97 -20.75
CA GLY A 77 7.10 5.72 -21.19
C GLY A 77 7.31 7.08 -20.53
N ARG A 78 6.41 7.53 -19.64
CA ARG A 78 6.55 8.78 -18.88
C ARG A 78 7.19 8.49 -17.52
N ARG A 79 8.45 8.90 -17.36
CA ARG A 79 9.15 8.80 -16.08
C ARG A 79 8.77 9.95 -15.15
N GLY A 80 8.58 9.62 -13.87
CA GLY A 80 8.37 10.59 -12.82
C GLY A 80 8.07 9.94 -11.48
N THR A 81 7.56 10.75 -10.56
CA THR A 81 7.08 10.29 -9.27
C THR A 81 5.62 10.65 -9.05
N PHE A 82 4.94 9.84 -8.25
CA PHE A 82 3.59 10.13 -7.77
C PHE A 82 3.35 9.40 -6.44
N VAL A 83 2.28 9.80 -5.74
CA VAL A 83 1.87 9.17 -4.48
C VAL A 83 0.51 8.50 -4.65
N ILE A 84 0.38 7.26 -4.17
CA ILE A 84 -0.90 6.59 -3.99
C ILE A 84 -1.27 6.64 -2.51
N GLN A 85 -2.53 6.95 -2.23
CA GLN A 85 -3.14 6.78 -0.91
C GLN A 85 -4.10 5.59 -0.99
N HIS A 86 -3.93 4.61 -0.11
CA HIS A 86 -4.84 3.48 -0.05
C HIS A 86 -5.06 3.03 1.40
N GLY A 87 -6.13 2.27 1.59
CA GLY A 87 -6.50 1.72 2.88
C GLY A 87 -7.49 0.60 2.69
N GLY A 88 -7.62 -0.23 3.71
CA GLY A 88 -8.50 -1.39 3.67
C GLY A 88 -8.96 -1.77 5.06
N LEU A 89 -10.12 -2.40 5.10
CA LEU A 89 -10.73 -2.97 6.29
C LEU A 89 -10.97 -4.45 6.04
N ALA A 90 -10.75 -5.28 7.06
CA ALA A 90 -11.13 -6.68 7.06
C ALA A 90 -12.00 -6.97 8.28
N ASP A 91 -13.03 -7.78 8.09
CA ASP A 91 -13.79 -8.35 9.19
C ASP A 91 -12.97 -9.46 9.87
N GLY A 92 -13.32 -9.79 11.13
CA GLY A 92 -12.62 -10.84 11.89
C GLY A 92 -12.72 -12.26 11.30
N LYS A 93 -13.37 -12.43 10.15
CA LYS A 93 -13.47 -13.70 9.41
C LYS A 93 -12.41 -13.78 8.29
N THR A 94 -11.89 -12.64 7.84
CA THR A 94 -10.91 -12.57 6.75
C THR A 94 -9.52 -12.28 7.32
N LYS A 95 -8.60 -13.26 7.24
CA LYS A 95 -7.26 -13.16 7.84
C LYS A 95 -6.24 -12.35 7.02
N ALA A 96 -6.59 -11.86 5.83
CA ALA A 96 -5.66 -11.12 5.00
C ALA A 96 -6.30 -9.81 4.53
N LEU A 97 -5.69 -8.70 4.93
CA LEU A 97 -5.88 -7.42 4.26
C LEU A 97 -5.19 -7.54 2.91
N SER A 98 -5.95 -7.72 1.83
CA SER A 98 -5.43 -7.57 0.48
C SER A 98 -5.24 -6.07 0.21
N ALA A 99 -4.00 -5.60 0.26
CA ALA A 99 -3.62 -4.39 -0.46
C ALA A 99 -3.51 -4.77 -1.94
N LEU A 100 -4.36 -4.17 -2.77
CA LEU A 100 -4.29 -4.27 -4.23
C LEU A 100 -2.98 -3.69 -4.76
#